data_AF-A0A8H7KDN2-F1
#
_entry.id   AF-A0A8H7KDN2-F1
#
_cell.length_a   1.000
_cell.length_b   1.000
_cell.length_c   1.000
_cell.angle_alpha   90.00
_cell.angle_beta   90.00
_cell.angle_gamma   90.00
#
_symmetry.space_group_name_H-M   'P 1'
#
loop_
_entity.id
_entity.type
_entity.pdbx_description
1 polymer ?
#
loop_
_entity_poly.entity_id
_entity_poly.type
_entity_poly.pdbx_seq_one_letter_code
_entity_poly.pdbx_strand_id
1 'polypeptide(L)'
;MVQTLITLNFILSWTAEAKKKYDKLNVQNKSVLYAAEFNDDDAKWAKGMKTKISDHMRRDTPGRIFYRMVDTVLARDKNWVYWKMASCPTITRNPVNPQTYADAQSSAQRSATSKRLRPNPMGAVSLDFLQPVDGEESLEKFKEPERHRLPELDSFKIGIADDDFTISMASNDLNKATAVAGKASKSWRALRVAGKFKLASFDKIDDPQNINPVFLAPSDEDGDNDDGEAEDLPDNRSPIIVSSSEQGNLPDIIDKLLGSHKGVFGKVVRHTTREPNEGEVNGKDYYFVKTPNSTNYEMVTVLLNSQKHRM
;
A
#
# COMPACT_ATOMS: atom_id res chain seq x y z
N MET A 1 27.96 -17.49 -62.99
CA MET A 1 27.51 -18.50 -62.00
C MET A 1 26.01 -18.76 -62.04
N VAL A 2 25.13 -17.74 -62.02
CA VAL A 2 23.68 -17.96 -62.08
C VAL A 2 23.23 -18.63 -63.39
N GLN A 3 23.74 -18.18 -64.54
CA GLN A 3 23.46 -18.81 -65.84
C GLN A 3 23.81 -20.31 -65.84
N THR A 4 24.95 -20.68 -65.26
CA THR A 4 25.38 -22.07 -65.09
C THR A 4 24.41 -22.88 -64.23
N LEU A 5 23.83 -22.29 -63.17
CA LEU A 5 22.84 -22.97 -62.36
C LEU A 5 21.51 -23.17 -63.08
N ILE A 6 21.09 -22.24 -63.92
CA ILE A 6 19.88 -22.37 -64.73
C ILE A 6 20.07 -23.52 -65.73
N THR A 7 21.19 -23.54 -66.46
CA THR A 7 21.50 -24.62 -67.42
C THR A 7 21.65 -25.98 -66.73
N LEU A 8 22.30 -26.04 -65.56
CA LEU A 8 22.42 -27.29 -64.79
C LEU A 8 21.06 -27.80 -64.30
N ASN A 9 20.16 -26.92 -63.82
CA ASN A 9 18.81 -27.35 -63.44
C ASN A 9 17.98 -27.81 -64.65
N PHE A 10 18.18 -27.18 -65.82
CA PHE A 10 17.53 -27.59 -67.07
C PHE A 10 18.00 -28.98 -67.50
N ILE A 11 19.31 -29.24 -67.54
CA ILE A 11 19.86 -30.55 -67.87
C ILE A 11 19.39 -31.63 -66.88
N LEU A 12 19.33 -31.31 -65.58
CA LEU A 12 18.83 -32.24 -64.57
C LEU A 12 17.33 -32.57 -64.73
N SER A 13 16.56 -31.74 -65.43
CA SER A 13 15.15 -32.02 -65.75
C SER A 13 14.96 -33.12 -66.81
N TRP A 14 16.01 -33.44 -67.58
CA TRP A 14 15.99 -34.49 -68.60
C TRP A 14 16.28 -35.90 -68.05
N THR A 15 16.66 -36.00 -66.77
CA THR A 15 16.96 -37.28 -66.11
C THR A 15 15.70 -38.16 -65.99
N ALA A 16 15.88 -39.49 -66.05
CA ALA A 16 14.77 -40.43 -65.90
C ALA A 16 14.06 -40.28 -64.53
N GLU A 17 14.80 -39.93 -63.47
CA GLU A 17 14.24 -39.60 -62.15
C GLU A 17 13.31 -38.38 -62.19
N ALA A 18 13.66 -37.35 -62.97
CA ALA A 18 12.84 -36.17 -63.15
C ALA A 18 11.61 -36.47 -64.02
N LYS A 19 11.77 -37.29 -65.05
CA LYS A 19 10.65 -37.71 -65.92
C LYS A 19 9.57 -38.48 -65.18
N LYS A 20 9.96 -39.39 -64.28
CA LYS A 20 9.03 -40.13 -63.39
C LYS A 20 8.17 -39.22 -62.50
N LYS A 21 8.60 -37.99 -62.23
CA LYS A 21 7.81 -37.01 -61.46
C LYS A 21 6.69 -36.39 -62.30
N TYR A 22 6.82 -36.39 -63.62
CA TYR A 22 5.79 -35.91 -64.54
C TYR A 22 4.70 -36.96 -64.80
N ASP A 23 4.98 -38.26 -64.67
CA ASP A 23 4.00 -39.34 -64.92
C ASP A 23 2.76 -39.25 -64.01
N LYS A 24 2.89 -38.63 -62.83
CA LYS A 24 1.79 -38.42 -61.88
C LYS A 24 0.93 -37.18 -62.20
N LEU A 25 1.39 -36.34 -63.13
CA LEU A 25 0.72 -35.08 -63.49
C LEU A 25 -0.09 -35.29 -64.77
N ASN A 26 -1.25 -34.64 -64.86
CA ASN A 26 -2.05 -34.61 -66.08
C ASN A 26 -1.35 -33.74 -67.13
N VAL A 27 -0.40 -34.32 -67.87
CA VAL A 27 0.37 -33.62 -68.90
C VAL A 27 -0.49 -33.40 -70.14
N GLN A 28 -1.06 -32.21 -70.24
CA GLN A 28 -1.84 -31.78 -71.41
C GLN A 28 -0.94 -31.09 -72.45
N ASN A 29 0.14 -30.42 -72.02
CA ASN A 29 1.05 -29.70 -72.90
C ASN A 29 2.41 -30.41 -73.05
N LYS A 30 2.63 -31.02 -74.23
CA LYS A 30 3.85 -31.78 -74.56
C LYS A 30 5.01 -30.92 -75.07
N SER A 31 4.78 -29.64 -75.39
CA SER A 31 5.83 -28.73 -75.92
C SER A 31 6.93 -28.40 -74.91
N VAL A 32 6.66 -28.62 -73.63
CA VAL A 32 7.58 -28.35 -72.50
C VAL A 32 8.33 -29.61 -72.08
N LEU A 33 7.96 -30.78 -72.61
CA LEU A 33 8.66 -32.03 -72.40
C LEU A 33 9.73 -32.23 -73.48
N TYR A 34 10.96 -32.42 -73.03
CA TYR A 34 12.07 -32.73 -73.92
C TYR A 34 12.25 -34.25 -74.00
N ALA A 35 12.34 -34.77 -75.22
CA ALA A 35 12.47 -36.21 -75.48
C ALA A 35 13.83 -36.77 -75.05
N ALA A 36 14.88 -35.94 -75.00
CA ALA A 36 16.25 -36.37 -74.69
C ALA A 36 16.34 -37.03 -73.31
N GLU A 37 17.08 -38.13 -73.24
CA GLU A 37 17.47 -38.79 -72.00
C GLU A 37 18.92 -38.45 -71.69
N PHE A 38 19.16 -38.05 -70.46
CA PHE A 38 20.50 -37.68 -70.00
C PHE A 38 21.15 -38.89 -69.33
N ASN A 39 22.43 -39.14 -69.61
CA ASN A 39 23.19 -40.26 -69.05
C ASN A 39 23.35 -40.13 -67.52
N ASP A 40 23.44 -41.26 -66.82
CA ASP A 40 23.51 -41.29 -65.35
C ASP A 40 24.81 -40.71 -64.79
N ASP A 41 25.93 -40.90 -65.50
CA ASP A 41 27.23 -40.35 -65.08
C ASP A 41 27.28 -38.83 -65.24
N ASP A 42 26.72 -38.32 -66.34
CA ASP A 42 26.61 -36.88 -66.54
C ASP A 42 25.62 -36.25 -65.54
N ALA A 43 24.58 -36.99 -65.12
CA ALA A 43 23.66 -36.55 -64.08
C ALA A 43 24.35 -36.41 -62.71
N LYS A 44 25.23 -37.36 -62.35
CA LYS A 44 26.08 -37.25 -61.15
C LYS A 44 27.02 -36.06 -61.25
N TRP A 45 27.65 -35.84 -62.40
CA TRP A 45 28.50 -34.68 -62.63
C TRP A 45 27.73 -33.36 -62.47
N ALA A 46 26.54 -33.24 -63.07
CA ALA A 46 25.71 -32.04 -62.98
C ALA A 46 25.22 -31.77 -61.55
N LYS A 47 24.83 -32.83 -60.80
CA LYS A 47 24.50 -32.74 -59.37
C LYS A 47 25.71 -32.25 -58.56
N GLY A 48 26.90 -32.82 -58.80
CA GLY A 48 28.14 -32.43 -58.14
C GLY A 48 28.57 -30.98 -58.45
N MET A 49 28.46 -30.54 -59.71
CA MET A 49 28.78 -29.18 -60.12
C MET A 49 27.83 -28.15 -59.47
N LYS A 50 26.54 -28.48 -59.39
CA LYS A 50 25.56 -27.65 -58.68
C LYS A 50 25.93 -27.47 -57.21
N THR A 51 26.33 -28.54 -56.52
CA THR A 51 26.75 -28.48 -55.10
C THR A 51 28.02 -27.64 -54.93
N LYS A 52 29.02 -27.81 -55.81
CA LYS A 52 30.25 -26.98 -55.78
C LYS A 52 29.95 -25.48 -55.95
N ILE A 53 29.04 -25.14 -56.88
CA ILE A 53 28.63 -23.75 -57.11
C ILE A 53 27.81 -23.21 -55.93
N SER A 54 26.91 -24.02 -55.33
CA SER A 54 26.16 -23.60 -54.15
C SER A 54 27.05 -23.35 -52.94
N ASP A 55 28.02 -24.23 -52.71
CA ASP A 55 28.94 -24.11 -51.59
C ASP A 55 29.86 -22.92 -51.76
N HIS A 56 30.32 -22.66 -52.99
CA HIS A 56 31.09 -21.46 -53.31
C HIS A 56 30.32 -20.17 -53.02
N MET A 57 29.05 -20.08 -53.44
CA MET A 57 28.21 -18.90 -53.15
C MET A 57 27.84 -18.76 -51.67
N ARG A 58 27.86 -19.84 -50.88
CA ARG A 58 27.52 -19.82 -49.45
C ARG A 58 28.68 -19.44 -48.53
N ARG A 59 29.92 -19.33 -49.05
CA ARG A 59 31.12 -18.98 -48.26
C ARG A 59 30.95 -17.66 -47.53
N ASP A 60 30.43 -16.65 -48.23
CA ASP A 60 30.25 -15.30 -47.68
C ASP A 60 28.83 -15.07 -47.16
N THR A 61 28.69 -14.26 -46.10
CA THR A 61 27.39 -13.82 -45.56
C THR A 61 26.47 -13.17 -46.60
N PRO A 62 26.91 -12.18 -47.41
CA PRO A 62 26.09 -11.65 -48.51
C PRO A 62 25.80 -12.72 -49.59
N GLY A 63 26.75 -13.62 -49.83
CA GLY A 63 26.59 -14.73 -50.76
C GLY A 63 25.47 -15.71 -50.36
N ARG A 64 25.29 -15.97 -49.05
CA ARG A 64 24.17 -16.79 -48.56
C ARG A 64 22.80 -16.17 -48.86
N ILE A 65 22.67 -14.85 -48.69
CA ILE A 65 21.42 -14.13 -49.00
C ILE A 65 21.16 -14.16 -50.51
N PHE A 66 22.19 -13.91 -51.32
CA PHE A 66 22.10 -14.01 -52.77
C PHE A 66 21.73 -15.42 -53.24
N TYR A 67 22.36 -16.47 -52.68
CA TYR A 67 22.03 -17.86 -52.98
C TYR A 67 20.56 -18.17 -52.64
N ARG A 68 20.04 -17.68 -51.50
CA ARG A 68 18.61 -17.84 -51.16
C ARG A 68 17.70 -17.24 -52.23
N MET A 69 17.99 -16.04 -52.71
CA MET A 69 17.22 -15.45 -53.81
C MET A 69 17.30 -16.31 -55.08
N VAL A 70 18.50 -16.72 -55.48
CA VAL A 70 18.71 -17.58 -56.66
C VAL A 70 17.96 -18.91 -56.51
N ASP A 71 17.98 -19.53 -55.35
CA ASP A 71 17.28 -20.80 -55.08
C ASP A 71 15.76 -20.63 -55.15
N THR A 72 15.20 -19.53 -54.62
CA THR A 72 13.77 -19.23 -54.77
C THR A 72 13.36 -18.99 -56.23
N VAL A 73 14.21 -18.33 -57.02
CA VAL A 73 13.98 -18.11 -58.46
C VAL A 73 14.01 -19.44 -59.22
N LEU A 74 14.99 -20.29 -58.96
CA LEU A 74 15.09 -21.62 -59.61
C LEU A 74 13.93 -22.54 -59.21
N ALA A 75 13.45 -22.48 -57.97
CA ALA A 75 12.26 -23.20 -57.53
C ALA A 75 10.99 -22.69 -58.22
N ARG A 76 10.84 -21.37 -58.35
CA ARG A 76 9.74 -20.75 -59.08
C ARG A 76 9.74 -21.14 -60.55
N ASP A 77 10.91 -21.15 -61.20
CA ASP A 77 11.07 -21.58 -62.60
C ASP A 77 10.62 -23.03 -62.82
N LYS A 78 11.04 -23.95 -61.94
CA LYS A 78 10.55 -25.35 -61.96
C LYS A 78 9.03 -25.44 -61.83
N ASN A 79 8.46 -24.69 -60.88
CA ASN A 79 7.00 -24.64 -60.68
C ASN A 79 6.27 -24.04 -61.88
N TRP A 80 6.88 -23.07 -62.56
CA TRP A 80 6.36 -22.47 -63.79
C TRP A 80 6.32 -23.47 -64.95
N VAL A 81 7.39 -24.27 -65.09
CA VAL A 81 7.44 -25.38 -66.05
C VAL A 81 6.33 -26.41 -65.74
N TYR A 82 6.15 -26.80 -64.47
CA TYR A 82 5.06 -27.71 -64.06
C TYR A 82 3.67 -27.14 -64.37
N TRP A 83 3.45 -25.86 -64.06
CA TRP A 83 2.19 -25.17 -64.34
C TRP A 83 1.89 -25.11 -65.84
N LYS A 84 2.91 -24.89 -66.68
CA LYS A 84 2.76 -24.95 -68.14
C LYS A 84 2.46 -26.35 -68.66
N MET A 85 3.08 -27.39 -68.10
CA MET A 85 2.79 -28.78 -68.47
C MET A 85 1.32 -29.15 -68.22
N ALA A 86 0.73 -28.59 -67.16
CA ALA A 86 -0.68 -28.76 -66.81
C ALA A 86 -1.66 -27.88 -67.64
N SER A 87 -1.20 -27.31 -68.76
CA SER A 87 -1.97 -26.40 -69.61
C SER A 87 -2.41 -25.09 -68.92
N CYS A 88 -1.55 -24.56 -68.05
CA CYS A 88 -1.72 -23.22 -67.46
C CYS A 88 -3.07 -23.04 -66.73
N PRO A 89 -3.34 -23.81 -65.65
CA PRO A 89 -4.56 -23.63 -64.87
C PRO A 89 -4.65 -22.19 -64.34
N THR A 90 -5.87 -21.69 -64.15
CA THR A 90 -6.10 -20.29 -63.76
C THR A 90 -5.35 -19.94 -62.46
N ILE A 91 -4.53 -18.87 -62.51
CA ILE A 91 -3.80 -18.34 -61.34
C ILE A 91 -4.71 -17.44 -60.48
N THR A 92 -5.85 -17.03 -61.04
CA THR A 92 -6.83 -16.20 -60.35
C THR A 92 -7.47 -16.99 -59.21
N ARG A 93 -7.28 -16.51 -57.98
CA ARG A 93 -8.05 -16.97 -56.84
C ARG A 93 -9.45 -16.40 -56.94
N ASN A 94 -10.47 -17.21 -56.61
CA ASN A 94 -11.84 -16.73 -56.53
C ASN A 94 -11.97 -15.61 -55.48
N PRO A 95 -12.84 -14.61 -55.71
CA PRO A 95 -13.09 -13.55 -54.74
C PRO A 95 -13.60 -14.13 -53.42
N VAL A 96 -13.23 -13.50 -52.30
CA VAL A 96 -13.71 -13.87 -50.96
C VAL A 96 -15.19 -13.49 -50.86
N ASN A 97 -16.00 -14.36 -50.25
CA ASN A 97 -17.42 -14.09 -50.03
C ASN A 97 -17.56 -12.91 -49.02
N PRO A 98 -18.41 -11.90 -49.31
CA PRO A 98 -18.64 -10.78 -48.40
C PRO A 98 -18.96 -11.17 -46.95
N GLN A 99 -19.71 -12.26 -46.74
CA GLN A 99 -20.07 -12.72 -45.40
C GLN A 99 -18.84 -13.21 -44.63
N THR A 100 -18.01 -14.05 -45.27
CA THR A 100 -16.77 -14.55 -44.65
C THR A 100 -15.79 -13.43 -44.33
N TYR A 101 -15.80 -12.35 -45.11
CA TYR A 101 -14.98 -11.16 -44.85
C TYR A 101 -15.48 -10.40 -43.61
N ALA A 102 -16.80 -10.18 -43.50
CA ALA A 102 -17.42 -9.52 -42.35
C ALA A 102 -17.18 -10.33 -41.05
N ASP A 103 -17.34 -11.65 -41.11
CA ASP A 103 -17.08 -12.55 -39.98
C ASP A 103 -15.60 -12.49 -39.56
N ALA A 104 -14.68 -12.58 -40.52
CA ALA A 104 -13.25 -12.49 -40.25
C ALA A 104 -12.86 -11.12 -39.67
N GLN A 105 -13.45 -10.03 -40.17
CA GLN A 105 -13.23 -8.69 -39.64
C GLN A 105 -13.70 -8.58 -38.19
N SER A 106 -14.91 -9.07 -37.88
CA SER A 106 -15.44 -9.06 -36.52
C SER A 106 -14.59 -9.91 -35.56
N SER A 107 -14.12 -11.07 -36.01
CA SER A 107 -13.24 -11.97 -35.25
C SER A 107 -11.88 -11.33 -34.99
N ALA A 108 -11.27 -10.74 -36.03
CA ALA A 108 -10.02 -10.02 -35.91
C ALA A 108 -10.14 -8.86 -34.91
N GLN A 109 -11.22 -8.07 -35.00
CA GLN A 109 -11.47 -6.97 -34.06
C GLN A 109 -11.59 -7.47 -32.62
N ARG A 110 -12.37 -8.53 -32.36
CA ARG A 110 -12.50 -9.13 -31.02
C ARG A 110 -11.17 -9.69 -30.49
N SER A 111 -10.34 -10.25 -31.37
CA SER A 111 -9.03 -10.79 -30.99
C SER A 111 -7.98 -9.72 -30.72
N ALA A 112 -8.07 -8.59 -31.42
CA ALA A 112 -7.13 -7.48 -31.32
C ALA A 112 -7.48 -6.49 -30.20
N THR A 113 -8.74 -6.46 -29.72
CA THR A 113 -9.09 -5.66 -28.54
C THR A 113 -8.42 -6.23 -27.30
N SER A 114 -7.54 -5.46 -26.66
CA SER A 114 -6.95 -5.82 -25.37
C SER A 114 -8.06 -6.05 -24.35
N LYS A 115 -8.13 -7.25 -23.76
CA LYS A 115 -9.05 -7.53 -22.64
C LYS A 115 -8.69 -6.57 -21.51
N ARG A 116 -9.56 -5.62 -21.20
CA ARG A 116 -9.39 -4.73 -20.05
C ARG A 116 -9.26 -5.60 -18.80
N LEU A 117 -8.13 -5.48 -18.10
CA LEU A 117 -7.92 -6.17 -16.83
C LEU A 117 -9.02 -5.72 -15.86
N ARG A 118 -9.60 -6.67 -15.13
CA ARG A 118 -10.52 -6.32 -14.06
C ARG A 118 -9.71 -5.62 -12.96
N PRO A 119 -10.22 -4.54 -12.36
CA PRO A 119 -9.52 -3.86 -11.27
C PRO A 119 -9.22 -4.83 -10.12
N ASN A 120 -10.17 -5.71 -9.80
CA ASN A 120 -9.98 -6.79 -8.84
C ASN A 120 -10.05 -8.15 -9.56
N PRO A 121 -8.99 -8.97 -9.51
CA PRO A 121 -9.02 -10.32 -10.03
C PRO A 121 -9.98 -11.20 -9.22
N MET A 122 -10.64 -12.15 -9.88
CA MET A 122 -11.59 -13.05 -9.24
C MET A 122 -10.90 -13.85 -8.12
N GLY A 123 -11.41 -13.74 -6.89
CA GLY A 123 -10.86 -14.44 -5.72
C GLY A 123 -9.79 -13.67 -4.95
N ALA A 124 -9.42 -12.44 -5.36
CA ALA A 124 -8.58 -11.57 -4.55
C ALA A 124 -9.40 -10.80 -3.51
N VAL A 125 -8.80 -10.59 -2.34
CA VAL A 125 -9.32 -9.70 -1.30
C VAL A 125 -9.19 -8.26 -1.78
N SER A 126 -10.22 -7.44 -1.55
CA SER A 126 -10.21 -6.03 -1.87
C SER A 126 -9.14 -5.29 -1.06
N LEU A 127 -8.16 -4.70 -1.73
CA LEU A 127 -7.14 -3.83 -1.11
C LEU A 127 -7.59 -2.37 -1.05
N ASP A 128 -8.89 -2.11 -1.19
CA ASP A 128 -9.50 -0.77 -1.16
C ASP A 128 -9.16 0.00 0.13
N PHE A 129 -8.97 -0.73 1.24
CA PHE A 129 -8.60 -0.15 2.52
C PHE A 129 -7.18 0.48 2.54
N LEU A 130 -6.29 0.04 1.65
CA LEU A 130 -4.94 0.61 1.50
C LEU A 130 -4.92 1.80 0.55
N GLN A 131 -6.02 2.03 -0.18
CA GLN A 131 -6.09 3.15 -1.07
C GLN A 131 -5.98 4.44 -0.22
N PRO A 132 -5.08 5.37 -0.59
CA PRO A 132 -4.94 6.61 0.14
C PRO A 132 -6.30 7.33 0.09
N VAL A 133 -6.99 7.34 1.22
CA VAL A 133 -8.17 8.19 1.42
C VAL A 133 -7.62 9.62 1.49
N ASP A 134 -8.26 10.54 0.77
CA ASP A 134 -7.83 11.93 0.67
C ASP A 134 -7.42 12.47 2.05
N GLY A 135 -6.23 13.08 2.10
CA GLY A 135 -5.55 13.36 3.37
C GLY A 135 -6.33 14.27 4.31
N GLU A 136 -7.21 15.12 3.77
CA GLU A 136 -8.07 16.01 4.54
C GLU A 136 -9.19 15.26 5.27
N GLU A 137 -9.91 14.35 4.60
CA GLU A 137 -10.93 13.50 5.25
C GLU A 137 -10.31 12.58 6.31
N SER A 138 -9.07 12.13 6.08
CA SER A 138 -8.35 11.29 7.03
C SER A 138 -8.03 12.03 8.33
N LEU A 139 -7.70 13.33 8.27
CA LEU A 139 -7.46 14.16 9.44
C LEU A 139 -8.74 14.51 10.19
N GLU A 140 -9.86 14.67 9.49
CA GLU A 140 -11.17 14.95 10.11
C GLU A 140 -11.68 13.77 10.93
N LYS A 141 -11.52 12.53 10.45
CA LYS A 141 -11.84 11.32 11.22
C LYS A 141 -11.10 11.25 12.56
N PHE A 142 -9.89 11.81 12.64
CA PHE A 142 -9.14 11.84 13.90
C PHE A 142 -9.63 12.90 14.88
N LYS A 143 -10.41 13.89 14.44
CA LYS A 143 -11.02 14.92 15.30
C LYS A 143 -12.32 14.43 15.96
N GLU A 144 -12.83 13.26 15.58
CA GLU A 144 -14.05 12.71 16.15
C GLU A 144 -14.00 12.72 17.69
N PRO A 145 -15.08 13.22 18.35
CA PRO A 145 -15.10 13.36 19.80
C PRO A 145 -14.94 12.03 20.51
N GLU A 146 -15.48 10.95 19.95
CA GLU A 146 -15.42 9.61 20.55
C GLU A 146 -13.99 9.04 20.64
N ARG A 147 -13.08 9.48 19.77
CA ARG A 147 -11.69 8.98 19.76
C ARG A 147 -10.81 9.62 20.83
N HIS A 148 -11.07 10.89 21.16
CA HIS A 148 -10.23 11.65 22.09
C HIS A 148 -10.90 11.95 23.43
N ARG A 149 -12.23 11.97 23.49
CA ARG A 149 -12.95 12.18 24.75
C ARG A 149 -12.90 10.91 25.57
N LEU A 150 -12.62 11.08 26.85
CA LEU A 150 -12.71 10.00 27.81
C LEU A 150 -14.20 9.67 28.02
N PRO A 151 -14.57 8.38 28.12
CA PRO A 151 -15.90 8.00 28.54
C PRO A 151 -16.23 8.57 29.92
N GLU A 152 -17.49 8.91 30.15
CA GLU A 152 -17.96 9.33 31.46
C GLU A 152 -17.79 8.21 32.49
N LEU A 153 -17.41 8.55 33.72
CA LEU A 153 -17.16 7.57 34.76
C LEU A 153 -18.39 6.70 35.05
N ASP A 154 -19.57 7.32 35.12
CA ASP A 154 -20.82 6.64 35.45
C ASP A 154 -21.26 5.61 34.40
N SER A 155 -20.76 5.72 33.16
CA SER A 155 -21.01 4.74 32.09
C SER A 155 -20.51 3.33 32.47
N PHE A 156 -19.47 3.24 33.31
CA PHE A 156 -18.92 1.95 33.74
C PHE A 156 -19.70 1.31 34.88
N LYS A 157 -20.47 2.07 35.66
CA LYS A 157 -21.17 1.59 36.86
C LYS A 157 -22.16 0.47 36.55
N ILE A 158 -22.99 0.68 35.53
CA ILE A 158 -23.99 -0.31 35.09
C ILE A 158 -23.30 -1.57 34.58
N GLY A 159 -22.30 -1.42 33.71
CA GLY A 159 -21.60 -2.57 33.14
C GLY A 159 -20.79 -3.37 34.14
N ILE A 160 -20.37 -2.78 35.27
CA ILE A 160 -19.74 -3.47 36.40
C ILE A 160 -20.79 -4.23 37.21
N ALA A 161 -21.94 -3.61 37.49
CA ALA A 161 -23.02 -4.25 38.23
C ALA A 161 -23.60 -5.47 37.48
N ASP A 162 -23.74 -5.37 36.15
CA ASP A 162 -24.16 -6.48 35.30
C ASP A 162 -23.13 -7.63 35.31
N ASP A 163 -21.84 -7.31 35.21
CA ASP A 163 -20.79 -8.33 35.30
C ASP A 163 -20.76 -8.96 36.70
N ASP A 164 -20.99 -8.19 37.77
CA ASP A 164 -21.04 -8.70 39.15
C ASP A 164 -22.25 -9.61 39.37
N PHE A 165 -23.40 -9.21 38.85
CA PHE A 165 -24.61 -10.04 38.85
C PHE A 165 -24.39 -11.34 38.07
N THR A 166 -23.79 -11.28 36.88
CA THR A 166 -23.50 -12.48 36.09
C THR A 166 -22.47 -13.39 36.77
N ILE A 167 -21.47 -12.85 37.47
CA ILE A 167 -20.54 -13.65 38.29
C ILE A 167 -21.31 -14.40 39.39
N SER A 168 -22.28 -13.75 40.03
CA SER A 168 -23.09 -14.36 41.09
C SER A 168 -24.09 -15.41 40.58
N MET A 169 -24.60 -15.25 39.35
CA MET A 169 -25.65 -16.08 38.77
C MET A 169 -25.14 -17.12 37.76
N ALA A 170 -23.86 -17.07 37.37
CA ALA A 170 -23.30 -17.97 36.37
C ALA A 170 -23.26 -19.43 36.84
N SER A 171 -24.01 -20.30 36.14
CA SER A 171 -23.98 -21.76 36.34
C SER A 171 -22.83 -22.45 35.58
N ASN A 172 -22.14 -21.73 34.68
CA ASN A 172 -21.07 -22.25 33.82
C ASN A 172 -19.76 -21.48 34.08
N ASP A 173 -18.67 -22.22 34.26
CA ASP A 173 -17.34 -21.68 34.55
C ASP A 173 -16.80 -20.76 33.45
N LEU A 174 -17.13 -21.03 32.18
CA LEU A 174 -16.70 -20.18 31.07
C LEU A 174 -17.34 -18.79 31.15
N ASN A 175 -18.65 -18.73 31.44
CA ASN A 175 -19.38 -17.47 31.56
C ASN A 175 -18.90 -16.68 32.79
N LYS A 176 -18.62 -17.38 33.89
CA LYS A 176 -18.04 -16.78 35.10
C LYS A 176 -16.68 -16.16 34.81
N ALA A 177 -15.80 -16.88 34.10
CA ALA A 177 -14.48 -16.37 33.73
C ALA A 177 -14.57 -15.13 32.82
N THR A 178 -15.47 -15.13 31.84
CA THR A 178 -15.69 -13.96 30.97
C THR A 178 -16.22 -12.75 31.74
N ALA A 179 -17.12 -12.97 32.71
CA ALA A 179 -17.69 -11.92 33.52
C ALA A 179 -16.65 -11.34 34.52
N VAL A 180 -15.79 -12.18 35.11
CA VAL A 180 -14.66 -11.73 35.95
C VAL A 180 -13.69 -10.87 35.13
N ALA A 181 -13.33 -11.30 33.92
CA ALA A 181 -12.47 -10.51 33.03
C ALA A 181 -13.14 -9.20 32.57
N GLY A 182 -14.45 -9.22 32.33
CA GLY A 182 -15.27 -8.04 32.06
C GLY A 182 -15.24 -7.03 33.20
N LYS A 183 -15.54 -7.49 34.43
CA LYS A 183 -15.54 -6.69 35.66
C LYS A 183 -14.18 -6.05 35.89
N ALA A 184 -13.10 -6.84 35.77
CA ALA A 184 -11.73 -6.32 35.87
C ALA A 184 -11.46 -5.27 34.77
N SER A 185 -11.75 -5.55 33.50
CA SER A 185 -11.49 -4.60 32.41
C SER A 185 -12.23 -3.27 32.57
N LYS A 186 -13.50 -3.30 33.01
CA LYS A 186 -14.32 -2.10 33.23
C LYS A 186 -13.87 -1.33 34.47
N SER A 187 -13.58 -2.03 35.58
CA SER A 187 -13.07 -1.38 36.80
C SER A 187 -11.73 -0.69 36.58
N TRP A 188 -10.78 -1.31 35.88
CA TRP A 188 -9.51 -0.69 35.53
C TRP A 188 -9.65 0.52 34.59
N ARG A 189 -10.61 0.48 33.65
CA ARG A 189 -10.93 1.65 32.81
C ARG A 189 -11.54 2.79 33.64
N ALA A 190 -12.48 2.48 34.53
CA ALA A 190 -13.09 3.45 35.45
C ALA A 190 -12.06 4.10 36.38
N LEU A 191 -11.16 3.31 36.99
CA LEU A 191 -10.09 3.84 37.86
C LEU A 191 -9.12 4.73 37.09
N ARG A 192 -8.72 4.38 35.86
CA ARG A 192 -7.85 5.25 35.04
C ARG A 192 -8.50 6.57 34.66
N VAL A 193 -9.81 6.57 34.45
CA VAL A 193 -10.59 7.79 34.21
C VAL A 193 -10.65 8.61 35.50
N ALA A 194 -11.07 8.01 36.61
CA ALA A 194 -11.18 8.67 37.90
C ALA A 194 -9.87 9.22 38.46
N GLY A 195 -8.74 8.56 38.22
CA GLY A 195 -7.41 9.02 38.66
C GLY A 195 -7.02 10.40 38.11
N LYS A 196 -7.69 10.89 37.06
CA LYS A 196 -7.45 12.22 36.52
C LYS A 196 -8.16 13.36 37.27
N PHE A 197 -9.28 13.09 37.94
CA PHE A 197 -10.13 14.13 38.52
C PHE A 197 -10.68 13.84 39.93
N LYS A 198 -10.63 12.58 40.40
CA LYS A 198 -11.09 12.12 41.72
C LYS A 198 -10.01 11.29 42.41
N LEU A 199 -8.81 11.83 42.60
CA LEU A 199 -7.72 11.10 43.28
C LEU A 199 -8.03 10.91 44.78
N ALA A 200 -8.68 11.88 45.43
CA ALA A 200 -9.05 11.81 46.84
C ALA A 200 -9.98 10.63 47.19
N SER A 201 -10.80 10.14 46.25
CA SER A 201 -11.67 8.97 46.49
C SER A 201 -10.93 7.64 46.50
N PHE A 202 -9.65 7.60 46.09
CA PHE A 202 -8.86 6.36 46.07
C PHE A 202 -8.46 5.91 47.47
N ASP A 203 -8.32 6.85 48.40
CA ASP A 203 -8.03 6.54 49.80
C ASP A 203 -9.19 5.78 50.48
N LYS A 204 -10.41 5.96 49.96
CA LYS A 204 -11.63 5.29 50.44
C LYS A 204 -11.81 3.87 49.86
N ILE A 205 -10.86 3.38 49.04
CA ILE A 205 -10.92 2.05 48.43
C ILE A 205 -10.08 1.08 49.27
N ASP A 206 -10.73 0.40 50.22
CA ASP A 206 -10.07 -0.62 51.06
C ASP A 206 -10.02 -2.01 50.38
N ASP A 207 -11.01 -2.33 49.55
CA ASP A 207 -11.11 -3.62 48.86
C ASP A 207 -10.81 -3.49 47.36
N PRO A 208 -9.79 -4.19 46.83
CA PRO A 208 -9.47 -4.16 45.40
C PRO A 208 -10.61 -4.67 44.49
N GLN A 209 -11.60 -5.41 45.04
CA GLN A 209 -12.74 -5.93 44.29
C GLN A 209 -13.95 -4.98 44.28
N ASN A 210 -13.95 -3.92 45.10
CA ASN A 210 -15.07 -2.99 45.25
C ASN A 210 -14.64 -1.54 45.00
N ILE A 211 -14.95 -1.03 43.81
CA ILE A 211 -14.61 0.33 43.37
C ILE A 211 -15.78 1.32 43.47
N ASN A 212 -16.85 0.96 44.18
CA ASN A 212 -18.02 1.83 44.39
C ASN A 212 -17.69 3.23 44.97
N PRO A 213 -16.70 3.40 45.87
CA PRO A 213 -16.35 4.72 46.43
C PRO A 213 -15.94 5.77 45.38
N VAL A 214 -15.41 5.33 44.23
CA VAL A 214 -14.95 6.21 43.15
C VAL A 214 -16.12 6.87 42.40
N PHE A 215 -17.28 6.21 42.38
CA PHE A 215 -18.49 6.72 41.71
C PHE A 215 -19.30 7.68 42.59
N LEU A 216 -18.99 7.79 43.88
CA LEU A 216 -19.65 8.77 44.75
C LEU A 216 -19.18 10.19 44.39
N ALA A 217 -20.06 11.18 44.60
CA ALA A 217 -19.65 12.58 44.56
C ALA A 217 -18.62 12.82 45.69
N PRO A 218 -17.64 13.72 45.50
CA PRO A 218 -16.78 14.12 46.62
C PRO A 218 -17.69 14.61 47.74
N SER A 219 -17.74 13.88 48.85
CA SER A 219 -18.43 14.34 50.04
C SER A 219 -17.57 15.43 50.68
N ASP A 220 -18.09 16.65 50.77
CA ASP A 220 -17.48 17.81 51.44
C ASP A 220 -17.47 17.65 52.99
N GLU A 221 -17.38 16.42 53.49
CA GLU A 221 -17.53 16.12 54.93
C GLU A 221 -16.29 16.48 55.76
N ASP A 222 -15.20 16.97 55.13
CA ASP A 222 -14.00 17.47 55.81
C ASP A 222 -13.72 18.97 55.56
N GLY A 223 -14.78 19.75 55.28
CA GLY A 223 -14.70 21.20 55.12
C GLY A 223 -15.44 21.94 56.24
N ASP A 224 -14.71 22.33 57.29
CA ASP A 224 -15.17 23.35 58.24
C ASP A 224 -15.62 24.61 57.45
N ASN A 225 -16.83 25.10 57.76
CA ASN A 225 -17.45 26.27 57.14
C ASN A 225 -16.53 27.50 57.30
N ASP A 226 -15.93 27.96 56.20
CA ASP A 226 -15.36 29.31 56.10
C ASP A 226 -15.99 29.99 54.88
N ASP A 227 -17.04 30.76 55.16
CA ASP A 227 -17.78 31.58 54.20
C ASP A 227 -16.86 32.66 53.62
N GLY A 228 -16.33 32.41 52.43
CA GLY A 228 -15.67 33.40 51.58
C GLY A 228 -16.34 33.42 50.21
N GLU A 229 -17.06 34.51 49.92
CA GLU A 229 -17.84 34.73 48.69
C GLU A 229 -17.06 34.34 47.43
N ALA A 230 -17.51 33.27 46.78
CA ALA A 230 -16.94 32.70 45.57
C ALA A 230 -17.64 33.22 44.30
N GLU A 231 -17.74 34.54 44.14
CA GLU A 231 -18.50 35.12 43.01
C GLU A 231 -17.69 35.31 41.72
N ASP A 232 -16.38 35.02 41.68
CA ASP A 232 -15.56 35.34 40.49
C ASP A 232 -14.43 34.33 40.18
N LEU A 233 -14.64 33.03 40.46
CA LEU A 233 -13.72 31.99 39.99
C LEU A 233 -14.08 31.56 38.56
N PRO A 234 -13.13 31.58 37.60
CA PRO A 234 -13.39 31.12 36.24
C PRO A 234 -13.67 29.60 36.20
N ASP A 235 -14.60 29.19 35.34
CA ASP A 235 -14.97 27.78 35.12
C ASP A 235 -13.76 26.90 34.76
N ASN A 236 -12.78 27.48 34.07
CA ASN A 236 -11.56 26.78 33.68
C ASN A 236 -10.48 26.89 34.77
N ARG A 237 -10.25 25.77 35.47
CA ARG A 237 -9.24 25.62 36.54
C ARG A 237 -7.89 25.08 36.07
N SER A 238 -7.63 25.09 34.76
CA SER A 238 -6.35 24.62 34.22
C SER A 238 -5.17 25.52 34.64
N PRO A 239 -3.98 24.96 34.86
CA PRO A 239 -2.77 25.74 35.12
C PRO A 239 -2.41 26.63 33.92
N ILE A 240 -2.01 27.87 34.19
CA ILE A 240 -1.50 28.79 33.18
C ILE A 240 0.03 28.74 33.22
N ILE A 241 0.65 28.39 32.10
CA ILE A 241 2.11 28.36 31.97
C ILE A 241 2.56 29.63 31.26
N VAL A 242 3.36 30.45 31.94
CA VAL A 242 3.97 31.65 31.37
C VAL A 242 5.45 31.37 31.15
N SER A 243 5.85 31.35 29.87
CA SER A 243 7.25 31.19 29.44
C SER A 243 7.71 32.44 28.68
N SER A 244 8.96 32.83 28.88
CA SER A 244 9.62 33.92 28.16
C SER A 244 11.06 33.53 27.86
N SER A 245 11.53 33.85 26.66
CA SER A 245 12.92 33.62 26.23
C SER A 245 13.89 34.70 26.74
N GLU A 246 13.38 35.87 27.14
CA GLU A 246 14.19 36.98 27.67
C GLU A 246 14.05 37.08 29.18
N GLN A 247 15.18 37.05 29.90
CA GLN A 247 15.26 36.91 31.36
C GLN A 247 14.76 38.13 32.17
N GLY A 248 14.32 39.22 31.53
CA GLY A 248 14.10 40.51 32.21
C GLY A 248 12.67 40.79 32.69
N ASN A 249 11.63 40.41 31.95
CA ASN A 249 10.30 41.01 32.13
C ASN A 249 9.22 40.07 32.69
N LEU A 250 9.55 38.80 32.94
CA LEU A 250 8.61 37.81 33.45
C LEU A 250 8.07 38.10 34.87
N PRO A 251 8.88 38.49 35.88
CA PRO A 251 8.37 38.71 37.23
C PRO A 251 7.37 39.86 37.31
N ASP A 252 7.63 40.98 36.62
CA ASP A 252 6.75 42.14 36.60
C ASP A 252 5.38 41.83 35.98
N ILE A 253 5.35 40.98 34.95
CA ILE A 253 4.11 40.52 34.32
C ILE A 253 3.31 39.63 35.28
N ILE A 254 3.99 38.75 36.01
CA ILE A 254 3.37 37.88 37.01
C ILE A 254 2.78 38.72 38.15
N ASP A 255 3.53 39.70 38.65
CA ASP A 255 3.07 40.59 39.72
C ASP A 255 1.88 41.45 39.27
N LYS A 256 1.89 41.92 38.01
CA LYS A 256 0.75 42.62 37.41
C LYS A 256 -0.48 41.73 37.30
N LEU A 257 -0.30 40.46 36.94
CA LEU A 257 -1.41 39.50 36.76
C LEU A 257 -1.99 39.02 38.10
N LEU A 258 -1.15 38.81 39.12
CA LEU A 258 -1.58 38.54 40.50
C LEU A 258 -2.28 39.77 41.11
N GLY A 259 -1.79 40.97 40.79
CA GLY A 259 -2.38 42.23 41.24
C GLY A 259 -3.74 42.53 40.61
N SER A 260 -3.91 42.22 39.32
CA SER A 260 -5.18 42.45 38.60
C SER A 260 -6.26 41.44 38.94
N HIS A 261 -5.90 40.21 39.32
CA HIS A 261 -6.83 39.12 39.65
C HIS A 261 -6.56 38.55 41.04
N LYS A 262 -6.80 39.36 42.07
CA LYS A 262 -6.63 38.97 43.48
C LYS A 262 -7.55 37.80 43.82
N GLY A 263 -7.00 36.75 44.42
CA GLY A 263 -7.77 35.57 44.84
C GLY A 263 -8.05 34.56 43.72
N VAL A 264 -7.73 34.87 42.47
CA VAL A 264 -7.91 33.94 41.33
C VAL A 264 -6.65 33.14 41.04
N PHE A 265 -5.45 33.71 41.17
CA PHE A 265 -4.18 33.04 40.88
C PHE A 265 -3.25 32.95 42.09
N GLY A 266 -2.57 31.81 42.23
CA GLY A 266 -1.53 31.56 43.24
C GLY A 266 -0.18 31.23 42.59
N LYS A 267 0.91 31.72 43.17
CA LYS A 267 2.27 31.38 42.74
C LYS A 267 2.63 29.97 43.21
N VAL A 268 3.07 29.12 42.30
CA VAL A 268 3.60 27.79 42.63
C VAL A 268 5.08 27.89 42.96
N VAL A 269 5.47 27.42 44.15
CA VAL A 269 6.87 27.38 44.59
C VAL A 269 7.62 26.33 43.76
N ARG A 270 8.74 26.70 43.13
CA ARG A 270 9.51 25.82 42.23
C ARG A 270 10.62 25.11 42.99
N HIS A 271 11.10 23.99 42.46
CA HIS A 271 12.30 23.34 42.98
C HIS A 271 13.53 23.86 42.23
N THR A 272 14.64 24.07 42.93
CA THR A 272 15.91 24.47 42.30
C THR A 272 17.09 23.71 42.92
N THR A 273 18.12 23.47 42.10
CA THR A 273 19.35 22.76 42.50
C THR A 273 20.50 23.70 42.80
N ARG A 274 20.34 25.01 42.58
CA ARG A 274 21.34 26.04 42.94
C ARG A 274 21.29 26.38 44.43
N GLU A 275 22.34 27.02 44.94
CA GLU A 275 22.35 27.56 46.29
C GLU A 275 21.46 28.82 46.40
N PRO A 276 20.85 29.09 47.57
CA PRO A 276 20.04 30.28 47.79
C PRO A 276 20.88 31.56 47.67
N ASN A 277 20.40 32.53 46.89
CA ASN A 277 21.02 33.85 46.81
C ASN A 277 20.57 34.73 48.00
N GLU A 278 21.26 35.84 48.24
CA GLU A 278 20.90 36.79 49.31
C GLU A 278 19.44 37.26 49.19
N GLY A 279 18.63 36.90 50.18
CA GLY A 279 17.21 37.27 50.28
C GLY A 279 16.20 36.18 49.88
N GLU A 280 16.64 35.04 49.34
CA GLU A 280 15.74 33.95 48.92
C GLU A 280 15.43 32.99 50.07
N VAL A 281 14.14 32.68 50.27
CA VAL A 281 13.69 31.83 51.38
C VAL A 281 13.21 30.46 50.88
N ASN A 282 13.72 29.39 51.49
CA ASN A 282 13.33 28.01 51.17
C ASN A 282 11.83 27.78 51.47
N GLY A 283 11.09 27.28 50.49
CA GLY A 283 9.65 27.04 50.57
C GLY A 283 8.76 28.26 50.30
N LYS A 284 9.34 29.44 50.06
CA LYS A 284 8.60 30.64 49.62
C LYS A 284 8.95 31.03 48.18
N ASP A 285 10.23 31.09 47.87
CA ASP A 285 10.71 31.42 46.53
C ASP A 285 11.06 30.16 45.74
N TYR A 286 11.85 29.26 46.36
CA TYR A 286 12.19 27.96 45.81
C TYR A 286 12.30 26.89 46.91
N TYR A 287 12.07 25.63 46.55
CA TYR A 287 12.51 24.45 47.30
C TYR A 287 13.90 24.05 46.83
N PHE A 288 14.90 24.20 47.69
CA PHE A 288 16.29 23.90 47.35
C PHE A 288 16.58 22.41 47.53
N VAL A 289 16.86 21.68 46.44
CA VAL A 289 17.11 20.23 46.43
C VAL A 289 18.54 19.92 45.98
N LYS A 290 19.31 19.20 46.79
CA LYS A 290 20.67 18.74 46.44
C LYS A 290 20.57 17.41 45.68
N THR A 291 20.78 17.40 44.36
CA THR A 291 20.93 16.17 43.57
C THR A 291 22.27 16.14 42.83
N PRO A 292 22.89 14.95 42.64
CA PRO A 292 24.30 14.85 42.23
C PRO A 292 24.57 15.00 40.73
N ASN A 293 23.56 15.17 39.85
CA ASN A 293 23.79 15.37 38.41
C ASN A 293 22.52 15.87 37.70
N SER A 294 22.47 17.13 37.26
CA SER A 294 21.83 17.53 35.98
C SER A 294 22.04 19.02 35.67
N THR A 295 22.10 19.29 34.37
CA THR A 295 22.30 20.56 33.68
C THR A 295 21.13 21.53 33.87
N ASN A 296 21.45 22.84 33.92
CA ASN A 296 20.50 23.94 34.02
C ASN A 296 19.43 23.89 32.90
N TYR A 297 18.15 23.92 33.28
CA TYR A 297 17.03 24.12 32.35
C TYR A 297 16.40 25.51 32.53
N GLU A 298 15.92 26.07 31.43
CA GLU A 298 15.35 27.42 31.29
C GLU A 298 14.14 27.70 32.18
N MET A 299 13.94 28.98 32.49
CA MET A 299 12.89 29.48 33.38
C MET A 299 11.48 29.32 32.78
N VAL A 300 10.75 28.30 33.23
CA VAL A 300 9.30 28.16 33.01
C VAL A 300 8.58 28.43 34.34
N THR A 301 7.61 29.36 34.37
CA THR A 301 6.73 29.53 35.55
C THR A 301 5.32 29.08 35.26
N VAL A 302 4.79 28.27 36.16
CA VAL A 302 3.41 27.80 36.16
C VAL A 302 2.66 28.57 37.24
N LEU A 303 1.56 29.19 36.85
CA LEU A 303 0.58 29.82 37.73
C LEU A 303 -0.61 28.85 37.83
N LEU A 304 -1.04 28.55 39.05
CA LEU A 304 -2.27 27.79 39.30
C LEU A 304 -3.38 28.77 39.68
N ASN A 305 -4.62 28.45 39.35
CA ASN A 305 -5.74 29.12 39.99
C ASN A 305 -5.63 28.88 41.51
N SER A 306 -5.81 29.95 42.29
CA SER A 306 -5.65 30.04 43.73
C SER A 306 -6.56 29.04 44.44
N GLN A 307 -6.08 27.83 44.60
CA GLN A 307 -6.40 27.01 45.75
C GLN A 307 -5.51 27.52 46.88
N LYS A 308 -6.12 28.12 47.91
CA LYS A 308 -5.47 28.37 49.21
C LYS A 308 -4.73 27.07 49.60
N HIS A 309 -3.41 27.01 49.41
CA HIS A 309 -2.61 25.93 49.99
C HIS A 309 -2.51 26.22 51.49
N ARG A 310 -3.37 25.56 52.27
CA ARG A 310 -3.16 25.34 53.71
C ARG A 310 -1.84 24.56 53.86
N MET A 311 -0.95 25.07 54.74
CA MET A 311 0.08 24.25 55.39
C MET A 311 -0.59 23.18 56.25
#